data_AF-D6CTM1-F1
#
_entry.id   AF-D6CTM1-F1
#
_cell.length_a   1.000
_cell.length_b   1.000
_cell.length_c   1.000
_cell.angle_alpha   90.00
_cell.angle_beta   90.00
_cell.angle_gamma   90.00
#
_symmetry.space_group_name_H-M   'P 1'
#
loop_
_entity.id
_entity.type
_entity.pdbx_description
1 polymer ?
#
loop_
_entity_poly.entity_id
_entity_poly.type
_entity_poly.pdbx_seq_one_letter_code
_entity_poly.pdbx_strand_id
1 'polypeptide(L)'
;MRTAAVGFGMLALAGCAASPAVRTQVVRVPVPIVQPCPAPSVPARPALPIAALAATSSPAQVMRAYVVSVAMLKGYVEQLEAILGVQRKPAPHPVR
;
A
#
# COMPACT_ATOMS: atom_id res chain seq x y z
N MET A 1 3.82 3.17 76.27
CA MET A 1 4.63 3.04 75.03
C MET A 1 4.52 1.68 74.32
N ARG A 2 3.68 0.72 74.77
CA ARG A 2 3.54 -0.61 74.12
C ARG A 2 2.38 -0.74 73.12
N THR A 3 1.44 0.21 73.09
CA THR A 3 0.24 0.15 72.23
C THR A 3 0.43 0.76 70.84
N ALA A 4 1.46 1.59 70.63
CA ALA A 4 1.71 2.26 69.35
C ALA A 4 2.27 1.31 68.26
N ALA A 5 3.01 0.26 68.66
CA ALA A 5 3.62 -0.69 67.73
C ALA A 5 2.59 -1.61 67.04
N VAL A 6 1.45 -1.87 67.70
CA VAL A 6 0.40 -2.75 67.16
C VAL A 6 -0.41 -2.05 66.06
N GLY A 7 -0.61 -0.73 66.17
CA GLY A 7 -1.34 0.05 65.16
C GLY A 7 -0.59 0.20 63.84
N PHE A 8 0.74 0.39 63.88
CA PHE A 8 1.55 0.58 62.67
C PHE A 8 1.70 -0.70 61.83
N GLY A 9 1.75 -1.86 62.49
CA GLY A 9 1.80 -3.16 61.81
C GLY A 9 0.54 -3.47 61.00
N MET A 10 -0.66 -3.13 61.50
CA MET A 10 -1.91 -3.39 60.78
C MET A 10 -2.10 -2.49 59.54
N LEU A 11 -1.65 -1.24 59.56
CA LEU A 11 -1.73 -0.36 58.37
C LEU A 11 -0.81 -0.83 57.24
N ALA A 12 0.34 -1.42 57.56
CA ALA A 12 1.29 -1.90 56.56
C ALA A 12 0.76 -3.12 55.77
N LEU A 13 -0.10 -3.95 56.36
CA LEU A 13 -0.67 -5.13 55.68
C LEU A 13 -1.88 -4.79 54.78
N ALA A 14 -2.57 -3.66 55.01
CA ALA A 14 -3.74 -3.27 54.22
C ALA A 14 -3.39 -2.91 52.75
N GLY A 15 -2.16 -2.49 52.48
CA GLY A 15 -1.68 -2.21 51.12
C GLY A 15 -1.46 -3.44 50.25
N CYS A 16 -1.20 -4.62 50.85
CA CYS A 16 -0.90 -5.85 50.13
C CYS A 16 -2.16 -6.59 49.64
N ALA A 17 -3.31 -6.37 50.29
CA ALA A 17 -4.60 -6.92 49.88
C ALA A 17 -5.37 -6.00 48.91
N ALA A 18 -4.85 -4.80 48.64
CA ALA A 18 -5.49 -3.83 47.74
C ALA A 18 -5.26 -4.25 46.28
N SER A 19 -6.19 -5.04 45.73
CA SER A 19 -6.24 -5.27 44.28
C SER A 19 -6.69 -3.98 43.58
N PRO A 20 -5.89 -3.40 42.67
CA PRO A 20 -6.26 -2.18 41.98
C PRO A 20 -7.52 -2.43 41.12
N ALA A 21 -8.46 -1.50 41.17
CA ALA A 21 -9.65 -1.56 40.34
C ALA A 21 -9.24 -1.39 38.86
N VAL A 22 -9.30 -2.48 38.09
CA VAL A 22 -9.06 -2.44 36.65
C VAL A 22 -10.19 -1.66 36.00
N ARG A 23 -9.87 -0.49 35.43
CA ARG A 23 -10.82 0.29 34.63
C ARG A 23 -10.54 0.06 33.15
N THR A 24 -11.53 -0.45 32.45
CA THR A 24 -11.49 -0.54 30.99
C THR A 24 -11.98 0.78 30.42
N GLN A 25 -11.22 1.33 29.46
CA GLN A 25 -11.62 2.51 28.71
C GLN A 25 -11.82 2.10 27.25
N VAL A 26 -13.00 2.36 26.71
CA VAL A 26 -13.26 2.16 25.28
C VAL A 26 -12.72 3.37 24.54
N VAL A 27 -11.62 3.18 23.81
CA VAL A 27 -11.03 4.21 22.94
C VAL A 27 -11.48 3.95 21.51
N ARG A 28 -12.19 4.92 20.92
CA ARG A 28 -12.53 4.86 19.48
C ARG A 28 -11.32 5.31 18.67
N VAL A 29 -10.63 4.35 18.08
CA VAL A 29 -9.52 4.63 17.17
C VAL A 29 -10.06 4.79 15.75
N PRO A 30 -9.83 5.92 15.06
CA PRO A 30 -10.18 6.05 13.66
C PRO A 30 -9.34 5.06 12.84
N VAL A 31 -10.01 4.09 12.21
CA VAL A 31 -9.36 3.12 11.32
C VAL A 31 -9.40 3.66 9.89
N PRO A 32 -8.26 3.70 9.17
CA PRO A 32 -8.27 4.05 7.76
C PRO A 32 -9.17 3.07 6.99
N ILE A 33 -10.21 3.61 6.38
CA ILE A 33 -10.99 2.86 5.39
C ILE A 33 -10.16 2.76 4.11
N VAL A 34 -9.86 1.53 3.69
CA VAL A 34 -9.22 1.28 2.39
C VAL A 34 -10.23 1.69 1.33
N GLN A 35 -10.06 2.90 0.77
CA GLN A 35 -10.88 3.30 -0.35
C GLN A 35 -10.54 2.41 -1.55
N PRO A 36 -11.54 1.98 -2.34
CA PRO A 36 -11.27 1.24 -3.56
C PRO A 36 -10.39 2.11 -4.46
N CYS A 37 -9.13 1.70 -4.66
CA CYS A 37 -8.31 2.33 -5.68
C CYS A 37 -8.90 1.90 -7.03
N PRO A 38 -9.41 2.84 -7.86
CA PRO A 38 -9.87 2.48 -9.19
C PRO A 38 -8.70 1.86 -9.95
N ALA A 39 -8.96 0.73 -10.61
CA ALA A 39 -7.96 0.09 -11.44
C ALA A 39 -7.50 1.09 -12.52
N PRO A 40 -6.18 1.23 -12.75
CA PRO A 40 -5.72 2.11 -13.81
C PRO A 40 -6.25 1.66 -15.16
N SER A 41 -6.62 2.62 -16.01
CA SER A 41 -7.00 2.34 -17.39
C SER A 41 -5.76 1.85 -18.15
N VAL A 42 -5.75 0.56 -18.51
CA VAL A 42 -4.65 -0.02 -19.30
C VAL A 42 -4.89 0.31 -20.78
N PRO A 43 -3.95 0.98 -21.46
CA PRO A 43 -4.08 1.27 -22.88
C PRO A 43 -4.14 -0.02 -23.69
N ALA A 44 -4.89 -0.02 -24.78
CA ALA A 44 -4.95 -1.16 -25.67
C ALA A 44 -3.58 -1.41 -26.32
N ARG A 45 -3.17 -2.68 -26.42
CA ARG A 45 -1.94 -3.06 -27.11
C ARG A 45 -2.05 -2.64 -28.59
N PRO A 46 -1.04 -1.94 -29.15
CA PRO A 46 -1.08 -1.52 -30.55
C PRO A 46 -1.03 -2.73 -31.49
N ALA A 47 -1.75 -2.63 -32.60
CA ALA A 47 -1.63 -3.58 -33.71
C ALA A 47 -0.33 -3.33 -34.46
N LEU A 48 0.71 -4.13 -34.14
CA LEU A 48 2.04 -3.94 -34.71
C LEU A 48 2.07 -4.37 -36.19
N PRO A 49 2.55 -3.53 -37.12
CA PRO A 49 2.67 -3.88 -38.54
C PRO A 49 3.49 -5.15 -38.82
N ILE A 50 4.44 -5.48 -37.95
CA ILE A 50 5.23 -6.71 -38.07
C ILE A 50 4.37 -7.98 -38.02
N ALA A 51 3.21 -7.94 -37.36
CA ALA A 51 2.29 -9.07 -37.29
C ALA A 51 1.55 -9.35 -38.61
N ALA A 52 1.55 -8.38 -39.54
CA ALA A 52 0.91 -8.51 -40.85
C ALA A 52 1.89 -8.94 -41.96
N LEU A 53 3.15 -9.22 -41.62
CA LEU A 53 4.14 -9.68 -42.61
C LEU A 53 3.84 -11.11 -43.08
N ALA A 54 3.87 -11.31 -44.39
CA ALA A 54 3.82 -12.64 -45.01
C ALA A 54 5.23 -13.17 -45.27
N ALA A 55 5.38 -14.49 -45.44
CA ALA A 55 6.65 -15.13 -45.81
C ALA A 55 7.20 -14.63 -47.16
N THR A 56 6.34 -14.12 -48.04
CA THR A 56 6.68 -13.54 -49.34
C THR A 56 6.99 -12.03 -49.29
N SER A 57 7.01 -11.43 -48.10
CA SER A 57 7.29 -10.00 -47.94
C SER A 57 8.72 -9.68 -48.35
N SER A 58 8.89 -8.61 -49.14
CA SER A 58 10.22 -8.14 -49.51
C SER A 58 11.01 -7.65 -48.28
N PRO A 59 12.36 -7.73 -48.29
CA PRO A 59 13.19 -7.22 -47.19
C PRO A 59 12.88 -5.75 -46.84
N ALA A 60 12.58 -4.92 -47.84
CA ALA A 60 12.21 -3.51 -47.62
C ALA A 60 10.88 -3.37 -46.85
N GLN A 61 9.89 -4.23 -47.11
CA GLN A 61 8.63 -4.25 -46.35
C GLN A 61 8.86 -4.70 -44.91
N VAL A 62 9.68 -5.72 -44.70
CA VAL A 62 10.04 -6.20 -43.36
C VAL A 62 10.70 -5.09 -42.56
N MET A 63 11.69 -4.41 -43.12
CA MET A 63 12.39 -3.31 -42.44
C MET A 63 11.47 -2.16 -42.07
N ARG A 64 10.59 -1.74 -42.99
CA ARG A 64 9.61 -0.69 -42.70
C ARG A 64 8.64 -1.10 -41.58
N ALA A 65 8.08 -2.31 -41.66
CA ALA A 65 7.16 -2.82 -40.65
C ALA A 65 7.83 -2.91 -39.26
N TYR A 66 9.10 -3.32 -39.22
CA TYR A 66 9.88 -3.39 -37.98
C TYR A 66 10.10 -2.01 -37.36
N VAL A 67 10.60 -1.03 -38.13
CA VAL A 67 10.87 0.33 -37.63
C VAL A 67 9.61 0.96 -37.04
N VAL A 68 8.48 0.84 -37.75
CA VAL A 68 7.19 1.37 -37.27
C VAL A 68 6.74 0.63 -36.00
N SER A 69 6.88 -0.70 -35.96
CA SER A 69 6.51 -1.50 -34.78
C SER A 69 7.32 -1.11 -33.55
N VAL A 70 8.62 -0.86 -33.70
CA VAL A 70 9.49 -0.41 -32.60
C VAL A 70 9.07 0.96 -32.09
N ALA A 71 8.79 1.91 -32.98
CA ALA A 71 8.33 3.24 -32.59
C ALA A 71 7.00 3.18 -31.81
N MET A 72 6.04 2.38 -32.29
CA MET A 72 4.76 2.16 -31.60
C MET A 72 4.95 1.51 -30.23
N LEU A 73 5.84 0.51 -30.13
CA LEU A 73 6.09 -0.18 -28.87
C LEU A 73 6.74 0.74 -27.84
N LYS A 74 7.66 1.61 -28.27
CA LYS A 74 8.28 2.63 -27.38
C LYS A 74 7.22 3.56 -26.79
N GLY A 75 6.35 4.13 -27.63
CA GLY A 75 5.27 5.01 -27.15
C GLY A 75 4.29 4.28 -26.21
N TYR A 76 3.99 3.01 -26.48
CA TYR A 76 3.14 2.20 -25.60
C TYR A 76 3.80 1.94 -24.23
N VAL A 77 5.12 1.68 -24.21
CA VAL A 77 5.88 1.52 -22.96
C VAL A 77 5.89 2.82 -22.16
N GLU A 78 6.13 3.97 -22.79
CA GLU A 78 6.09 5.27 -22.13
C GLU A 78 4.72 5.55 -21.48
N GLN A 79 3.62 5.22 -22.17
CA GLN A 79 2.28 5.34 -21.61
C GLN A 79 2.06 4.42 -20.40
N LEU A 80 2.54 3.18 -20.46
CA LEU A 80 2.46 2.26 -19.33
C LEU A 80 3.30 2.73 -18.14
N GLU A 81 4.51 3.21 -18.37
CA GLU A 81 5.38 3.77 -17.34
C GLU A 81 4.74 4.99 -16.69
N ALA A 82 4.10 5.87 -17.46
CA ALA A 82 3.36 7.01 -16.93
C ALA A 82 2.21 6.57 -16.00
N ILE A 83 1.47 5.53 -16.38
CA ILE A 83 0.38 4.98 -15.56
C ILE A 83 0.92 4.38 -14.25
N LEU A 84 2.03 3.63 -14.32
CA LEU A 84 2.65 3.01 -13.16
C LEU A 84 3.29 4.05 -12.23
N GLY A 85 3.91 5.10 -12.78
CA GLY A 85 4.52 6.18 -12.00
C GLY A 85 3.50 7.03 -11.21
N VAL A 86 2.24 7.07 -11.65
CA VAL A 86 1.14 7.77 -10.96
C VAL A 86 0.57 6.95 -9.78
N GLN A 87 0.86 5.64 -9.68
CA GLN A 87 0.37 4.80 -8.59
C GLN A 87 1.01 5.19 -7.25
N ARG A 88 0.34 6.05 -6.48
CA ARG A 88 0.74 6.41 -5.12
C ARG A 88 0.51 5.23 -4.17
N LYS A 89 1.59 4.73 -3.58
CA LYS A 89 1.54 3.98 -2.31
C LYS A 89 0.73 4.79 -1.30
N PRO A 90 -0.20 4.19 -0.53
CA PRO A 90 -0.93 4.94 0.50
C PRO A 90 0.07 5.55 1.48
N ALA A 91 -0.03 6.87 1.68
CA ALA A 91 0.85 7.57 2.59
C ALA A 91 0.61 7.05 4.03
N PRO A 92 1.66 6.81 4.82
CA PRO A 92 1.49 6.48 6.22
C PRO A 92 0.77 7.63 6.92
N HIS A 93 -0.29 7.30 7.67
CA HIS A 93 -1.06 8.28 8.42
C HIS A 93 -0.18 8.86 9.54
N PRO A 94 -0.14 10.19 9.75
CA PRO A 94 0.59 10.76 10.87
C PRO A 94 -0.10 10.33 12.17
N VAL A 95 0.62 9.56 13.00
CA VAL A 95 0.20 9.26 14.38
C VAL A 95 0.37 10.55 15.17
N ARG A 96 -0.74 11.22 15.51
CA ARG A 96 -0.76 12.36 16.42
C ARG A 96 -1.12 11.91 17.82
#